data_AF-A0AAW6FIW1-F1
#
_entry.id   AF-A0AAW6FIW1-F1
#
_cell.length_a   1.000
_cell.length_b   1.000
_cell.length_c   1.000
_cell.angle_alpha   90.00
_cell.angle_beta   90.00
_cell.angle_gamma   90.00
#
_symmetry.space_group_name_H-M   'P 1'
#
loop_
_entity.id
_entity.type
_entity.pdbx_description
1 polymer ?
#
loop_
_entity_poly.entity_id
_entity_poly.type
_entity_poly.pdbx_seq_one_letter_code
_entity_poly.pdbx_strand_id
1 'polypeptide(L)'
;MEQQFQYYAFISYKREDEKWAKWLQDRLRWYKLPSKLCRQITRLPKKVWPVFRDNTDLDSGRLEENIRHELERSHYLIVICSPEAARSPWVGKEVKYFATLHGADKIIPFVVSGIPYSNDIETECIHEQIKAISQEELLAINVREEGIGSFAMKKKRAFIRVVARLLDIKFNTLWQPYERILRIRKWSTGIGVVLFLFVLFILWDYYRTKNEYFADYVDRWGIPEGVVELSAEQVKKRSTHYRFEYTHRSILGKGKGTLKRVVFANSAGFPIEHNFSEYVDRSSIQQIESRKDRRGQSVIEIEYQNSKQKPLIVAYIAGDSLQYVDLKSLDKGMGIGLTSSFTSITSNAFESMFSNSKSEIRRYRLIRDRQGFIIRKLFKKYNGNDDIAACDAKGIYGFDYVLDSIGRPRLVRFIGFEGFNFPNNMGIASKKYNYDEYGNISVIAYLDPAGNPVLNEQRWATYTRKCDENGNIVKGVYLGIDQKVCPLSNGGGIIGKEYDEHGNSITESIFDKDGQLAWGREGVARCVAKYNKQGRIIETANYGTDGNLCFNKLKNPV
;
A
#
# COMPACT_ATOMS: atom_id res chain seq x y z
N MET A 1 -22.89 -18.01 -75.35
CA MET A 1 -22.52 -19.01 -74.34
C MET A 1 -21.67 -18.30 -73.30
N GLU A 2 -22.11 -18.25 -72.04
CA GLU A 2 -21.21 -17.79 -70.96
C GLU A 2 -20.09 -18.82 -70.81
N GLN A 3 -18.84 -18.36 -70.92
CA GLN A 3 -17.66 -19.21 -70.82
C GLN A 3 -17.54 -19.67 -69.36
N GLN A 4 -17.77 -20.96 -69.10
CA GLN A 4 -17.73 -21.52 -67.76
C GLN A 4 -16.28 -21.78 -67.34
N PHE A 5 -15.70 -20.87 -66.57
CA PHE A 5 -14.34 -21.02 -66.03
C PHE A 5 -14.30 -22.09 -64.93
N GLN A 6 -13.28 -22.96 -64.96
CA GLN A 6 -13.06 -23.99 -63.94
C GLN A 6 -12.36 -23.41 -62.70
N TYR A 7 -11.50 -22.41 -62.87
CA TYR A 7 -10.75 -21.77 -61.79
C TYR A 7 -11.04 -20.28 -61.69
N TYR A 8 -11.09 -19.77 -60.45
CA TYR A 8 -11.19 -18.33 -60.18
C TYR A 8 -9.95 -17.57 -60.63
N ALA A 9 -8.78 -18.19 -60.47
CA ALA A 9 -7.52 -17.60 -60.87
C ALA A 9 -6.45 -18.67 -61.14
N PHE A 10 -5.50 -18.31 -61.99
CA PHE A 10 -4.22 -18.97 -62.17
C PHE A 10 -3.14 -18.12 -61.46
N ILE A 11 -2.22 -18.73 -60.72
CA ILE A 11 -1.08 -18.03 -60.12
C ILE A 11 0.19 -18.35 -60.91
N SER A 12 0.69 -17.35 -61.63
CA SER A 12 1.98 -17.36 -62.32
C SER A 12 3.05 -16.79 -61.41
N TYR A 13 4.17 -17.49 -61.27
CA TYR A 13 5.30 -17.09 -60.44
C TYR A 13 6.59 -17.76 -60.90
N LYS A 14 7.71 -17.23 -60.42
CA LYS A 14 9.03 -17.83 -60.60
C LYS A 14 9.42 -18.60 -59.33
N ARG A 15 10.16 -19.70 -59.43
CA ARG A 15 10.49 -20.63 -58.31
C ARG A 15 10.91 -19.93 -57.01
N GLU A 16 11.72 -18.88 -57.12
CA GLU A 16 12.20 -18.05 -56.00
C GLU A 16 11.05 -17.42 -55.19
N ASP A 17 9.89 -17.20 -55.80
CA ASP A 17 8.67 -16.65 -55.22
C ASP A 17 7.66 -17.69 -54.73
N GLU A 18 8.00 -18.99 -54.75
CA GLU A 18 7.06 -20.08 -54.43
C GLU A 18 6.38 -19.88 -53.06
N LYS A 19 7.13 -19.38 -52.07
CA LYS A 19 6.61 -19.11 -50.73
C LYS A 19 5.44 -18.12 -50.76
N TRP A 20 5.47 -17.13 -51.65
CA TRP A 20 4.40 -16.16 -51.84
C TRP A 20 3.21 -16.73 -52.60
N ALA A 21 3.46 -17.49 -53.67
CA ALA A 21 2.42 -18.17 -54.44
C ALA A 21 1.63 -19.16 -53.56
N LYS A 22 2.34 -20.00 -52.80
CA LYS A 22 1.74 -20.95 -51.84
C LYS A 22 0.95 -20.22 -50.76
N TRP A 23 1.53 -19.18 -50.16
CA TRP A 23 0.83 -18.38 -49.15
C TRP A 23 -0.46 -17.76 -49.69
N LEU A 24 -0.45 -17.21 -50.90
CA LEU A 24 -1.61 -16.57 -51.51
C LEU A 24 -2.71 -17.60 -51.81
N GLN A 25 -2.34 -18.74 -52.41
CA GLN A 25 -3.24 -19.85 -52.70
C GLN A 25 -3.92 -20.38 -51.42
N ASP A 26 -3.13 -20.68 -50.38
CA ASP A 26 -3.66 -21.16 -49.10
C ASP A 26 -4.61 -20.13 -48.47
N ARG A 27 -4.27 -18.84 -48.56
CA ARG A 27 -5.13 -17.78 -48.02
C ARG A 27 -6.44 -17.66 -48.79
N LEU A 28 -6.43 -17.77 -50.12
CA LEU A 28 -7.64 -17.76 -50.95
C LEU A 28 -8.54 -18.98 -50.64
N ARG A 29 -7.94 -20.17 -50.49
CA ARG A 29 -8.63 -21.41 -50.13
C ARG A 29 -9.46 -21.30 -48.85
N TRP A 30 -8.88 -20.67 -47.82
CA TRP A 30 -9.50 -20.59 -46.49
C TRP A 30 -10.25 -19.27 -46.23
N TYR A 31 -10.23 -18.33 -47.17
CA TYR A 31 -10.91 -17.06 -46.98
C TYR A 31 -12.43 -17.21 -47.08
N LYS A 32 -13.13 -16.83 -46.00
CA LYS A 32 -14.59 -16.77 -45.96
C LYS A 32 -15.03 -15.33 -46.12
N LEU A 33 -15.94 -15.09 -47.06
CA LEU A 33 -16.53 -13.77 -47.23
C LEU A 33 -17.44 -13.41 -46.04
N PRO A 34 -17.52 -12.13 -45.64
CA PRO A 34 -18.40 -11.72 -44.56
C PRO A 34 -19.86 -12.08 -44.86
N SER A 35 -20.53 -12.79 -43.94
CA SER A 35 -21.91 -13.28 -44.16
C SER A 35 -22.91 -12.16 -44.46
N LYS A 36 -22.67 -10.94 -43.95
CA LYS A 36 -23.49 -9.76 -44.28
C LYS A 36 -23.38 -9.36 -45.75
N LEU A 37 -22.17 -9.46 -46.32
CA LEU A 37 -21.92 -9.09 -47.72
C LEU A 37 -22.53 -10.12 -48.69
N CYS A 38 -22.40 -11.41 -48.39
CA CYS A 38 -23.03 -12.47 -49.18
C CYS A 38 -24.57 -12.40 -49.15
N ARG A 39 -25.17 -11.81 -48.11
CA ARG A 39 -26.62 -11.56 -48.05
C ARG A 39 -27.05 -10.33 -48.85
N GLN A 40 -26.18 -9.33 -48.97
CA GLN A 40 -26.47 -8.08 -49.70
C GLN A 40 -26.27 -8.23 -51.21
N ILE A 41 -25.32 -9.07 -51.64
CA ILE A 41 -24.99 -9.27 -53.05
C ILE A 41 -25.14 -10.75 -53.39
N THR A 42 -26.28 -11.12 -53.97
CA THR A 42 -26.67 -12.52 -54.25
C THR A 42 -25.76 -13.21 -55.27
N ARG A 43 -25.10 -12.44 -56.14
CA ARG A 43 -24.16 -12.95 -57.17
C ARG A 43 -22.79 -13.38 -56.60
N LEU A 44 -22.50 -13.12 -55.32
CA LEU A 44 -21.19 -13.44 -54.76
C LEU A 44 -21.10 -14.93 -54.34
N PRO A 45 -20.00 -15.61 -54.67
CA PRO A 45 -19.75 -16.97 -54.21
C PRO A 45 -19.50 -17.01 -52.70
N LYS A 46 -19.65 -18.18 -52.07
CA LYS A 46 -19.29 -18.37 -50.65
C LYS A 46 -17.78 -18.44 -50.42
N LYS A 47 -17.00 -18.79 -51.45
CA LYS A 47 -15.54 -18.96 -51.44
C LYS A 47 -14.95 -18.59 -52.80
N VAL A 48 -13.71 -18.11 -52.80
CA VAL A 48 -12.93 -17.81 -54.01
C VAL A 48 -12.01 -19.00 -54.31
N TRP A 49 -12.62 -20.12 -54.71
CA TRP A 49 -11.95 -21.42 -54.92
C TRP A 49 -12.71 -22.21 -56.01
N PRO A 50 -12.02 -22.94 -56.91
CA PRO A 50 -10.59 -23.30 -56.92
C PRO A 50 -9.66 -22.26 -57.55
N VAL A 51 -8.39 -22.26 -57.13
CA VAL A 51 -7.30 -21.42 -57.68
C VAL A 51 -6.14 -22.32 -58.06
N PHE A 52 -5.76 -22.29 -59.33
CA PHE A 52 -4.66 -23.09 -59.85
C PHE A 52 -3.31 -22.41 -59.58
N ARG A 53 -2.29 -23.20 -59.31
CA ARG A 53 -0.92 -22.74 -59.07
C ARG A 53 0.01 -23.60 -59.93
N ASP A 54 0.67 -22.99 -60.91
CA ASP A 54 2.12 -23.08 -61.07
C ASP A 54 2.88 -24.18 -60.29
N ASN A 55 3.23 -25.34 -60.84
CA ASN A 55 4.22 -26.21 -60.22
C ASN A 55 5.46 -26.24 -61.15
N THR A 56 6.28 -25.18 -61.09
CA THR A 56 7.44 -24.98 -61.96
C THR A 56 8.63 -25.88 -61.60
N ASP A 57 8.43 -27.19 -61.54
CA ASP A 57 9.46 -28.22 -61.49
C ASP A 57 9.25 -29.22 -62.65
N LEU A 58 10.08 -29.06 -63.68
CA LEU A 58 10.64 -30.08 -64.60
C LEU A 58 9.94 -30.48 -65.92
N ASP A 59 10.82 -30.53 -66.93
CA ASP A 59 10.88 -31.19 -68.24
C ASP A 59 9.98 -30.80 -69.44
N SER A 60 10.71 -30.51 -70.52
CA SER A 60 10.29 -29.98 -71.82
C SER A 60 9.46 -30.95 -72.64
N GLY A 61 8.25 -30.53 -73.04
CA GLY A 61 7.54 -31.08 -74.20
C GLY A 61 6.04 -31.27 -74.00
N ARG A 62 5.61 -32.05 -72.99
CA ARG A 62 4.19 -32.43 -72.81
C ARG A 62 3.41 -31.57 -71.80
N LEU A 63 4.09 -30.80 -70.95
CA LEU A 63 3.44 -29.95 -69.93
C LEU A 63 3.04 -28.56 -70.44
N GLU A 64 3.60 -28.05 -71.54
CA GLU A 64 3.26 -26.70 -72.06
C GLU A 64 1.80 -26.63 -72.52
N GLU A 65 1.27 -27.73 -73.07
CA GLU A 65 -0.13 -27.84 -73.50
C GLU A 65 -1.10 -27.92 -72.32
N ASN A 66 -0.71 -28.59 -71.22
CA ASN A 66 -1.48 -28.65 -69.99
C ASN A 66 -1.57 -27.28 -69.30
N ILE A 67 -0.47 -26.54 -69.20
CA ILE A 67 -0.47 -25.20 -68.57
C ILE A 67 -1.34 -24.23 -69.39
N ARG A 68 -1.24 -24.27 -70.73
CA ARG A 68 -2.11 -23.49 -71.61
C ARG A 68 -3.60 -23.80 -71.39
N HIS A 69 -3.92 -25.07 -71.27
CA HIS A 69 -5.29 -25.51 -70.99
C HIS A 69 -5.81 -25.03 -69.62
N GLU A 70 -4.97 -24.99 -68.58
CA GLU A 70 -5.37 -24.43 -67.27
C GLU A 70 -5.50 -22.89 -67.30
N LEU A 71 -4.70 -22.20 -68.13
CA LEU A 71 -4.83 -20.75 -68.38
C LEU A 71 -6.14 -20.43 -69.13
N GLU A 72 -6.53 -21.23 -70.11
CA GLU A 72 -7.81 -21.10 -70.82
C GLU A 72 -9.01 -21.23 -69.86
N ARG A 73 -8.90 -22.10 -68.86
CA ARG A 73 -9.96 -22.39 -67.89
C ARG A 73 -9.95 -21.50 -66.64
N SER A 74 -9.06 -20.52 -66.56
CA SER A 74 -8.91 -19.62 -65.42
C SER A 74 -9.49 -18.22 -65.70
N HIS A 75 -10.30 -17.68 -64.78
CA HIS A 75 -10.97 -16.39 -65.01
C HIS A 75 -10.05 -15.16 -64.82
N TYR A 76 -9.03 -15.28 -63.96
CA TYR A 76 -8.03 -14.23 -63.71
C TYR A 76 -6.62 -14.83 -63.73
N LEU A 77 -5.62 -14.02 -64.07
CA LEU A 77 -4.21 -14.35 -63.91
C LEU A 77 -3.62 -13.49 -62.80
N ILE A 78 -3.18 -14.12 -61.71
CA ILE A 78 -2.41 -13.44 -60.66
C ILE A 78 -0.93 -13.67 -60.95
N VAL A 79 -0.19 -12.60 -61.20
CA VAL A 79 1.25 -12.68 -61.42
C VAL A 79 1.95 -12.24 -60.15
N ILE A 80 2.77 -13.12 -59.56
CA ILE A 80 3.64 -12.73 -58.46
C ILE A 80 4.80 -11.92 -59.04
N CYS A 81 4.89 -10.65 -58.64
CA CYS A 81 5.81 -9.67 -59.19
C CYS A 81 7.01 -9.48 -58.26
N SER A 82 8.19 -9.81 -58.78
CA SER A 82 9.52 -9.72 -58.18
C SER A 82 10.56 -9.44 -59.29
N PRO A 83 11.78 -8.95 -58.98
CA PRO A 83 12.84 -8.83 -59.98
C PRO A 83 13.18 -10.15 -60.69
N GLU A 84 13.04 -11.27 -60.00
CA GLU A 84 13.24 -12.61 -60.54
C GLU A 84 12.12 -13.01 -61.52
N ALA A 85 10.87 -12.72 -61.18
CA ALA A 85 9.71 -12.98 -62.03
C ALA A 85 9.66 -12.07 -63.26
N ALA A 86 10.10 -10.81 -63.14
CA ALA A 86 10.14 -9.85 -64.23
C ALA A 86 11.09 -10.28 -65.37
N ARG A 87 12.14 -11.04 -65.04
CA ARG A 87 13.14 -11.57 -65.98
C ARG A 87 12.84 -12.99 -66.47
N SER A 88 11.75 -13.60 -66.00
CA SER A 88 11.43 -15.01 -66.29
C SER A 88 10.74 -15.17 -67.65
N PRO A 89 11.38 -15.81 -68.66
CA PRO A 89 10.77 -15.99 -69.98
C PRO A 89 9.46 -16.78 -69.92
N TRP A 90 9.34 -17.67 -68.93
CA TRP A 90 8.18 -18.53 -68.73
C TRP A 90 6.98 -17.73 -68.19
N VAL A 91 7.18 -16.87 -67.19
CA VAL A 91 6.13 -15.93 -66.72
C VAL A 91 5.68 -15.01 -67.87
N GLY A 92 6.62 -14.54 -68.69
CA GLY A 92 6.31 -13.75 -69.88
C GLY A 92 5.44 -14.49 -70.90
N LYS A 93 5.73 -15.77 -71.17
CA LYS A 93 4.91 -16.61 -72.07
C LYS A 93 3.49 -16.76 -71.54
N GLU A 94 3.31 -17.02 -70.26
CA GLU A 94 1.99 -17.18 -69.64
C GLU A 94 1.18 -15.88 -69.68
N VAL A 95 1.80 -14.75 -69.33
CA VAL A 95 1.18 -13.41 -69.39
C VAL A 95 0.71 -13.12 -70.81
N LYS A 96 1.58 -13.32 -71.81
CA LYS A 96 1.27 -13.06 -73.22
C LYS A 96 0.12 -13.94 -73.70
N TYR A 97 0.16 -15.22 -73.36
CA TYR A 97 -0.86 -16.18 -73.75
C TYR A 97 -2.22 -15.86 -73.11
N PHE A 98 -2.25 -15.63 -71.79
CA PHE A 98 -3.47 -15.27 -71.07
C PHE A 98 -4.08 -13.96 -71.57
N ALA A 99 -3.26 -12.94 -71.80
CA ALA A 99 -3.72 -11.65 -72.34
C ALA A 99 -4.37 -11.78 -73.72
N THR A 100 -3.84 -12.69 -74.57
CA THR A 100 -4.40 -12.94 -75.91
C THR A 100 -5.78 -13.60 -75.82
N LEU A 101 -6.04 -14.39 -74.76
CA LEU A 101 -7.31 -15.10 -74.55
C LEU A 101 -8.35 -14.24 -73.83
N HIS A 102 -7.96 -13.58 -72.74
CA HIS A 102 -8.90 -12.99 -71.76
C HIS A 102 -8.71 -11.48 -71.57
N GLY A 103 -7.74 -10.86 -72.25
CA GLY A 103 -7.42 -9.44 -72.14
C GLY A 103 -6.54 -9.08 -70.92
N ALA A 104 -5.98 -7.87 -70.96
CA ALA A 104 -5.08 -7.36 -69.91
C ALA A 104 -5.80 -7.08 -68.58
N ASP A 105 -7.09 -6.71 -68.62
CA ASP A 105 -7.87 -6.30 -67.44
C ASP A 105 -8.02 -7.40 -66.39
N LYS A 106 -7.87 -8.66 -66.82
CA LYS A 106 -7.98 -9.86 -65.99
C LYS A 106 -6.63 -10.30 -65.39
N ILE A 107 -5.57 -9.53 -65.63
CA ILE A 107 -4.26 -9.73 -65.01
C ILE A 107 -4.18 -8.92 -63.72
N ILE A 108 -3.72 -9.55 -62.64
CA ILE A 108 -3.59 -8.97 -61.31
C ILE A 108 -2.10 -9.04 -60.92
N PRO A 109 -1.32 -7.97 -61.15
CA PRO A 109 0.06 -7.89 -60.68
C PRO A 109 0.09 -7.83 -59.15
N PHE A 110 0.77 -8.77 -58.51
CA PHE A 110 0.89 -8.90 -57.06
C PHE A 110 2.36 -8.77 -56.63
N VAL A 111 2.75 -7.55 -56.24
CA VAL A 111 4.14 -7.18 -55.95
C VAL A 111 4.55 -7.64 -54.56
N VAL A 112 5.61 -8.46 -54.51
CA VAL A 112 6.18 -9.04 -53.27
C VAL A 112 7.57 -8.48 -52.94
N SER A 113 8.34 -8.10 -53.96
CA SER A 113 9.67 -7.48 -53.91
C SER A 113 9.87 -6.60 -55.16
N GLY A 114 10.88 -5.72 -55.11
CA GLY A 114 11.16 -4.74 -56.17
C GLY A 114 10.21 -3.54 -56.20
N ILE A 115 10.44 -2.66 -57.16
CA ILE A 115 9.73 -1.40 -57.39
C ILE A 115 9.02 -1.55 -58.74
N PRO A 116 7.68 -1.48 -58.79
CA PRO A 116 6.96 -1.62 -60.04
C PRO A 116 7.20 -0.40 -60.93
N TYR A 117 7.43 -0.63 -62.22
CA TYR A 117 7.67 0.43 -63.22
C TYR A 117 8.91 1.28 -62.93
N SER A 118 9.92 0.74 -62.21
CA SER A 118 11.17 1.45 -61.95
C SER A 118 12.01 1.69 -63.20
N ASN A 119 11.80 0.88 -64.26
CA ASN A 119 12.61 0.87 -65.49
C ASN A 119 14.11 0.58 -65.27
N ASP A 120 14.48 0.13 -64.08
CA ASP A 120 15.80 -0.37 -63.74
C ASP A 120 15.75 -1.91 -63.67
N ILE A 121 16.64 -2.58 -64.40
CA ILE A 121 16.66 -4.04 -64.57
C ILE A 121 16.81 -4.78 -63.24
N GLU A 122 17.48 -4.17 -62.25
CA GLU A 122 17.70 -4.81 -60.95
C GLU A 122 16.54 -4.64 -59.96
N THR A 123 15.82 -3.53 -60.05
CA THR A 123 14.73 -3.23 -59.11
C THR A 123 13.34 -3.45 -59.68
N GLU A 124 13.19 -3.53 -60.99
CA GLU A 124 11.90 -3.71 -61.67
C GLU A 124 11.26 -5.04 -61.30
N CYS A 125 9.98 -5.03 -60.93
CA CYS A 125 9.25 -6.24 -60.57
C CYS A 125 8.07 -6.58 -61.49
N ILE A 126 7.74 -5.71 -62.45
CA ILE A 126 6.72 -5.96 -63.47
C ILE A 126 7.39 -6.48 -64.74
N HIS A 127 6.97 -7.65 -65.21
CA HIS A 127 7.49 -8.22 -66.45
C HIS A 127 7.15 -7.34 -67.66
N GLU A 128 8.09 -7.20 -68.58
CA GLU A 128 7.94 -6.45 -69.84
C GLU A 128 6.67 -6.79 -70.64
N GLN A 129 6.22 -8.05 -70.68
CA GLN A 129 4.99 -8.44 -71.36
C GLN A 129 3.74 -7.81 -70.73
N ILE A 130 3.72 -7.60 -69.41
CA ILE A 130 2.63 -6.89 -68.73
C ILE A 130 2.65 -5.41 -69.14
N LYS A 131 3.84 -4.81 -69.23
CA LYS A 131 4.02 -3.41 -69.68
C LYS A 131 3.61 -3.21 -71.15
N ALA A 132 3.92 -4.17 -72.01
CA ALA A 132 3.66 -4.08 -73.46
C ALA A 132 2.19 -4.24 -73.84
N ILE A 133 1.42 -4.98 -73.03
CA ILE A 133 0.03 -5.34 -73.34
C ILE A 133 -0.96 -4.31 -72.77
N SER A 134 -0.56 -3.55 -71.75
CA SER A 134 -1.42 -2.55 -71.11
C SER A 134 -1.07 -1.14 -71.60
N GLN A 135 -2.04 -0.41 -72.17
CA GLN A 135 -1.86 0.99 -72.59
C GLN A 135 -1.73 1.95 -71.39
N GLU A 136 -2.27 1.56 -70.23
CA GLU A 136 -2.15 2.27 -68.95
C GLU A 136 -1.41 1.39 -67.93
N GLU A 137 -0.71 1.99 -66.96
CA GLU A 137 -0.06 1.21 -65.90
C GLU A 137 -1.11 0.44 -65.08
N LEU A 138 -1.10 -0.89 -65.17
CA LEU A 138 -1.97 -1.73 -64.35
C LEU A 138 -1.68 -1.48 -62.88
N LEU A 139 -2.75 -1.22 -62.10
CA LEU A 139 -2.63 -0.98 -60.66
C LEU A 139 -2.10 -2.23 -59.93
N ALA A 140 -0.79 -2.25 -59.67
CA ALA A 140 -0.14 -3.35 -58.99
C ALA A 140 -0.51 -3.39 -57.50
N ILE A 141 -0.87 -4.58 -57.00
CA ILE A 141 -1.19 -4.79 -55.59
C ILE A 141 0.11 -5.07 -54.83
N ASN A 142 0.63 -4.05 -54.14
CA ASN A 142 1.90 -4.14 -53.43
C ASN A 142 1.73 -4.53 -51.95
N VAL A 143 2.43 -5.60 -51.51
CA VAL A 143 2.45 -6.01 -50.09
C VAL A 143 3.27 -5.08 -49.20
N ARG A 144 4.09 -4.21 -49.81
CA ARG A 144 4.99 -3.23 -49.17
C ARG A 144 4.55 -1.79 -49.36
N GLU A 145 3.30 -1.55 -49.79
CA GLU A 145 2.74 -0.21 -50.03
C GLU A 145 3.14 0.81 -48.93
N GLU A 146 3.58 2.00 -49.35
CA GLU A 146 3.96 3.07 -48.43
C GLU A 146 2.75 3.54 -47.60
N GLY A 147 2.99 3.83 -46.32
CA GLY A 147 1.94 4.22 -45.38
C GLY A 147 2.04 3.58 -43.99
N ILE A 148 1.14 3.99 -43.11
CA ILE A 148 1.12 3.68 -41.67
C ILE A 148 0.57 2.27 -41.42
N GLY A 149 1.36 1.41 -40.78
CA GLY A 149 0.92 0.09 -40.33
C GLY A 149 2.03 -0.96 -40.36
N SER A 150 1.88 -2.02 -39.56
CA SER A 150 2.84 -3.13 -39.54
C SER A 150 2.83 -3.92 -40.86
N PHE A 151 3.93 -4.57 -41.20
CA PHE A 151 4.05 -5.40 -42.41
C PHE A 151 2.93 -6.45 -42.52
N ALA A 152 2.52 -7.07 -41.40
CA ALA A 152 1.40 -8.02 -41.37
C ALA A 152 0.07 -7.38 -41.81
N MET A 153 -0.17 -6.12 -41.44
CA MET A 153 -1.35 -5.36 -41.84
C MET A 153 -1.30 -4.99 -43.32
N LYS A 154 -0.13 -4.54 -43.83
CA LYS A 154 0.09 -4.27 -45.25
C LYS A 154 -0.12 -5.51 -46.12
N LYS A 155 0.48 -6.64 -45.72
CA LYS A 155 0.29 -7.95 -46.34
C LYS A 155 -1.17 -8.41 -46.35
N LYS A 156 -1.93 -8.16 -45.27
CA LYS A 156 -3.37 -8.46 -45.20
C LYS A 156 -4.21 -7.54 -46.09
N ARG A 157 -3.84 -6.25 -46.18
CA ARG A 157 -4.48 -5.26 -47.06
C ARG A 157 -4.33 -5.64 -48.53
N ALA A 158 -3.11 -6.00 -48.94
CA ALA A 158 -2.81 -6.49 -50.28
C ALA A 158 -3.61 -7.75 -50.62
N PHE A 159 -3.68 -8.72 -49.70
CA PHE A 159 -4.54 -9.89 -49.88
C PHE A 159 -6.03 -9.53 -50.10
N ILE A 160 -6.57 -8.60 -49.32
CA ILE A 160 -7.98 -8.18 -49.47
C ILE A 160 -8.20 -7.44 -50.80
N ARG A 161 -7.21 -6.70 -51.30
CA ARG A 161 -7.26 -6.10 -52.65
C ARG A 161 -7.33 -7.16 -53.75
N VAL A 162 -6.57 -8.25 -53.63
CA VAL A 162 -6.64 -9.38 -54.57
C VAL A 162 -8.05 -9.98 -54.56
N VAL A 163 -8.59 -10.28 -53.37
CA VAL A 163 -9.96 -10.81 -53.25
C VAL A 163 -11.00 -9.84 -53.80
N ALA A 164 -10.86 -8.54 -53.55
CA ALA A 164 -11.75 -7.51 -54.07
C ALA A 164 -11.75 -7.48 -55.61
N ARG A 165 -10.57 -7.63 -56.23
CA ARG A 165 -10.42 -7.68 -57.69
C ARG A 165 -11.01 -8.97 -58.30
N LEU A 166 -10.74 -10.13 -57.69
CA LEU A 166 -11.29 -11.42 -58.14
C LEU A 166 -12.82 -11.47 -58.10
N LEU A 167 -13.43 -10.72 -57.18
CA LEU A 167 -14.89 -10.67 -56.97
C LEU A 167 -15.57 -9.47 -57.62
N ASP A 168 -14.80 -8.60 -58.27
CA ASP A 168 -15.27 -7.34 -58.86
C ASP A 168 -16.10 -6.47 -57.87
N ILE A 169 -15.51 -6.23 -56.69
CA ILE A 169 -16.10 -5.38 -55.64
C ILE A 169 -15.11 -4.32 -55.13
N LYS A 170 -15.64 -3.20 -54.62
CA LYS A 170 -14.81 -2.14 -54.04
C LYS A 170 -14.04 -2.66 -52.81
N PHE A 171 -12.73 -2.39 -52.75
CA PHE A 171 -11.85 -2.78 -51.64
C PHE A 171 -12.39 -2.38 -50.25
N ASN A 172 -12.94 -1.16 -50.13
CA ASN A 172 -13.47 -0.64 -48.85
C ASN A 172 -14.63 -1.48 -48.31
N THR A 173 -15.41 -2.13 -49.16
CA THR A 173 -16.52 -3.01 -48.76
C THR A 173 -16.04 -4.22 -47.94
N LEU A 174 -14.82 -4.71 -48.23
CA LEU A 174 -14.19 -5.80 -47.46
C LEU A 174 -13.33 -5.27 -46.30
N TRP A 175 -12.69 -4.12 -46.46
CA TRP A 175 -11.72 -3.60 -45.49
C TRP A 175 -12.35 -2.89 -44.28
N GLN A 176 -13.40 -2.08 -44.48
CA GLN A 176 -14.03 -1.31 -43.40
C GLN A 176 -14.57 -2.18 -42.24
N PRO A 177 -15.25 -3.32 -42.48
CA PRO A 177 -15.70 -4.19 -41.39
C PRO A 177 -14.53 -4.78 -40.59
N TYR A 178 -13.42 -5.08 -41.27
CA TYR A 178 -12.22 -5.63 -40.65
C TYR A 178 -11.54 -4.62 -39.72
N GLU A 179 -11.38 -3.37 -40.16
CA GLU A 179 -10.81 -2.30 -39.31
C GLU A 179 -11.65 -2.02 -38.06
N ARG A 180 -12.98 -2.04 -38.18
CA ARG A 180 -13.88 -1.76 -37.05
C ARG A 180 -13.70 -2.80 -35.95
N ILE A 181 -13.56 -4.07 -36.30
CA ILE A 181 -13.32 -5.17 -35.34
C ILE A 181 -11.97 -5.00 -34.64
N LEU A 182 -10.92 -4.63 -35.38
CA LEU A 182 -9.60 -4.39 -34.80
C LEU A 182 -9.59 -3.19 -33.85
N ARG A 183 -10.28 -2.10 -34.20
CA ARG A 183 -10.44 -0.93 -33.33
C ARG A 183 -11.18 -1.31 -32.05
N ILE A 184 -12.36 -1.91 -32.13
CA ILE A 184 -13.14 -2.31 -30.95
C ILE A 184 -12.32 -3.20 -30.02
N ARG A 185 -11.57 -4.17 -30.55
CA ARG A 185 -10.68 -5.04 -29.75
C ARG A 185 -9.55 -4.27 -29.04
N LYS A 186 -8.95 -3.28 -29.70
CA LYS A 186 -7.93 -2.41 -29.07
C LYS A 186 -8.52 -1.54 -27.96
N TRP A 187 -9.70 -0.98 -28.18
CA TRP A 187 -10.40 -0.18 -27.15
C TRP A 187 -10.86 -1.05 -25.98
N SER A 188 -11.41 -2.24 -26.24
CA SER A 188 -11.86 -3.15 -25.17
C SER A 188 -10.70 -3.69 -24.33
N THR A 189 -9.56 -3.99 -24.96
CA THR A 189 -8.33 -4.36 -24.23
C THR A 189 -7.80 -3.20 -23.39
N GLY A 190 -7.79 -1.98 -23.93
CA GLY A 190 -7.41 -0.78 -23.17
C GLY A 190 -8.29 -0.54 -21.94
N ILE A 191 -9.61 -0.62 -22.10
CA ILE A 191 -10.57 -0.49 -20.98
C ILE A 191 -10.36 -1.60 -19.94
N GLY A 192 -10.15 -2.84 -20.38
CA GLY A 192 -9.85 -3.96 -19.50
C GLY A 192 -8.60 -3.74 -18.66
N VAL A 193 -7.53 -3.21 -19.26
CA VAL A 193 -6.29 -2.86 -18.54
C VAL A 193 -6.52 -1.75 -17.52
N VAL A 194 -7.26 -0.69 -17.89
CA VAL A 194 -7.57 0.40 -16.96
C VAL A 194 -8.40 -0.08 -15.77
N LEU A 195 -9.44 -0.90 -16.01
CA LEU A 195 -10.25 -1.48 -14.93
C LEU A 195 -9.41 -2.41 -14.04
N PHE A 196 -8.52 -3.21 -14.63
CA PHE A 196 -7.62 -4.08 -13.87
C PHE A 196 -6.66 -3.26 -12.98
N LEU A 197 -6.03 -2.21 -13.51
CA LEU A 197 -5.17 -1.31 -12.73
C LEU A 197 -5.95 -0.59 -11.63
N PHE A 198 -7.20 -0.21 -11.89
CA PHE A 198 -8.06 0.40 -10.89
C PHE A 198 -8.40 -0.57 -9.73
N VAL A 199 -8.68 -1.83 -10.03
CA VAL A 199 -8.87 -2.87 -9.01
C VAL A 199 -7.59 -3.10 -8.21
N LEU A 200 -6.43 -3.16 -8.87
CA LEU A 200 -5.14 -3.25 -8.18
C LEU A 200 -4.86 -2.06 -7.26
N PHE A 201 -5.22 -0.85 -7.68
CA PHE A 201 -5.11 0.35 -6.87
C PHE A 201 -6.00 0.28 -5.62
N ILE A 202 -7.26 -0.15 -5.77
CA ILE A 202 -8.18 -0.34 -4.64
C ILE A 202 -7.64 -1.39 -3.66
N LEU A 203 -7.13 -2.51 -4.17
CA LEU A 203 -6.54 -3.56 -3.33
C LEU A 203 -5.30 -3.05 -2.60
N TRP A 204 -4.40 -2.35 -3.29
CA TRP A 204 -3.21 -1.76 -2.66
C TRP A 204 -3.59 -0.78 -1.54
N ASP A 205 -4.53 0.14 -1.77
CA ASP A 205 -4.98 1.07 -0.73
C ASP A 205 -5.65 0.37 0.45
N TYR A 206 -6.45 -0.67 0.18
CA TYR A 206 -7.16 -1.43 1.22
C TYR A 206 -6.20 -2.15 2.17
N TYR A 207 -5.12 -2.73 1.65
CA TYR A 207 -4.10 -3.43 2.46
C TYR A 207 -2.99 -2.53 3.00
N ARG A 208 -2.84 -1.30 2.47
CA ARG A 208 -1.86 -0.34 2.96
C ARG A 208 -2.18 0.09 4.41
N THR A 209 -1.13 0.13 5.24
CA THR A 209 -1.20 0.70 6.58
C THR A 209 -1.47 2.21 6.54
N LYS A 210 -2.50 2.64 7.25
CA LYS A 210 -2.87 4.05 7.40
C LYS A 210 -2.53 4.51 8.81
N ASN A 211 -1.87 5.67 8.92
CA ASN A 211 -1.40 6.22 10.19
C ASN A 211 -2.25 7.42 10.59
N GLU A 212 -2.67 7.44 11.85
CA GLU A 212 -3.29 8.61 12.50
C GLU A 212 -2.47 8.98 13.75
N TYR A 213 -2.52 10.24 14.16
CA TYR A 213 -1.64 10.77 15.21
C TYR A 213 -2.45 11.47 16.30
N PHE A 214 -2.10 11.21 17.56
CA PHE A 214 -2.85 11.71 18.72
C PHE A 214 -1.91 12.13 19.84
N ALA A 215 -2.32 13.10 20.65
CA ALA A 215 -1.57 13.50 21.83
C ALA A 215 -1.74 12.52 23.00
N ASP A 216 -2.91 11.89 23.12
CA ASP A 216 -3.25 10.91 24.15
C ASP A 216 -4.18 9.83 23.56
N TYR A 217 -4.51 8.79 24.33
CA TYR A 217 -5.53 7.80 23.98
C TYR A 217 -6.21 7.24 25.23
N VAL A 218 -7.37 6.64 25.04
CA VAL A 218 -8.16 5.99 26.11
C VAL A 218 -8.49 4.54 25.71
N ASP A 219 -8.82 3.68 26.69
CA ASP A 219 -9.38 2.35 26.39
C ASP A 219 -10.88 2.48 26.15
N ARG A 220 -11.33 1.96 25.00
CA ARG A 220 -12.75 1.80 24.72
C ARG A 220 -13.01 0.38 24.25
N TRP A 221 -13.76 -0.37 25.04
CA TRP A 221 -14.04 -1.80 24.79
C TRP A 221 -12.76 -2.64 24.58
N GLY A 222 -11.69 -2.36 25.34
CA GLY A 222 -10.44 -3.12 25.26
C GLY A 222 -9.55 -2.75 24.07
N ILE A 223 -9.94 -1.78 23.25
CA ILE A 223 -9.15 -1.28 22.13
C ILE A 223 -8.73 0.17 22.44
N PRO A 224 -7.46 0.55 22.26
CA PRO A 224 -7.04 1.94 22.32
C PRO A 224 -7.80 2.81 21.30
N GLU A 225 -8.35 3.92 21.75
CA GLU A 225 -8.94 4.97 20.91
C GLU A 225 -8.18 6.28 21.14
N GLY A 226 -7.55 6.80 20.09
CA GLY A 226 -6.83 8.06 20.12
C GLY A 226 -7.73 9.25 20.46
N VAL A 227 -7.23 10.16 21.28
CA VAL A 227 -7.92 11.40 21.67
C VAL A 227 -6.98 12.59 21.49
N VAL A 228 -7.55 13.75 21.17
CA VAL A 228 -6.79 14.96 20.77
C VAL A 228 -5.94 14.67 19.52
N GLU A 229 -6.58 14.72 18.36
CA GLU A 229 -5.96 14.46 17.06
C GLU A 229 -4.90 15.51 16.73
N LEU A 230 -3.81 15.06 16.11
CA LEU A 230 -2.68 15.89 15.71
C LEU A 230 -2.50 15.88 14.19
N SER A 231 -2.25 17.05 13.63
CA SER A 231 -1.85 17.18 12.22
C SER A 231 -0.41 16.70 12.01
N ALA A 232 -0.08 16.36 10.76
CA ALA A 232 1.28 15.97 10.39
C ALA A 232 2.32 17.08 10.64
N GLU A 233 1.91 18.35 10.66
CA GLU A 233 2.79 19.48 10.99
C GLU A 233 3.05 19.59 12.49
N GLN A 234 2.00 19.43 13.31
CA GLN A 234 2.12 19.43 14.77
C GLN A 234 3.04 18.30 15.24
N VAL A 235 2.91 17.11 14.64
CA VAL A 235 3.75 15.94 14.94
C VAL A 235 5.24 16.22 14.75
N LYS A 236 5.64 16.99 13.74
CA LYS A 236 7.05 17.28 13.44
C LYS A 236 7.72 18.20 14.47
N LYS A 237 6.92 19.02 15.18
CA LYS A 237 7.40 20.01 16.16
C LYS A 237 7.19 19.57 17.61
N ARG A 238 6.41 18.50 17.81
CA ARG A 238 6.06 17.96 19.12
C ARG A 238 7.04 16.87 19.53
N SER A 239 7.55 16.94 20.75
CA SER A 239 8.55 16.01 21.29
C SER A 239 8.09 14.57 21.29
N THR A 240 6.79 14.34 21.56
CA THR A 240 6.21 12.99 21.68
C THR A 240 4.75 12.96 21.23
N HIS A 241 4.35 11.87 20.59
CA HIS A 241 2.96 11.62 20.19
C HIS A 241 2.67 10.12 20.10
N TYR A 242 1.39 9.75 19.96
CA TYR A 242 0.99 8.39 19.61
C TYR A 242 0.66 8.29 18.13
N ARG A 243 1.25 7.29 17.46
CA ARG A 243 0.91 6.88 16.09
C ARG A 243 0.07 5.62 16.13
N PHE A 244 -1.12 5.69 15.56
CA PHE A 244 -2.05 4.58 15.41
C PHE A 244 -1.97 4.04 13.99
N GLU A 245 -1.73 2.74 13.84
CA GLU A 245 -1.57 2.07 12.55
C GLU A 245 -2.76 1.16 12.26
N TYR A 246 -3.51 1.47 11.21
CA TYR A 246 -4.73 0.78 10.80
C TYR A 246 -4.55 0.01 9.48
N THR A 247 -5.22 -1.13 9.35
CA THR A 247 -5.32 -1.89 8.08
C THR A 247 -6.77 -2.11 7.67
N HIS A 248 -7.01 -2.57 6.44
CA HIS A 248 -8.34 -2.93 5.92
C HIS A 248 -9.37 -1.78 5.93
N ARG A 249 -8.91 -0.56 5.63
CA ARG A 249 -9.76 0.64 5.54
C ARG A 249 -9.96 1.01 4.07
N SER A 250 -11.21 1.09 3.62
CA SER A 250 -11.55 1.43 2.22
C SER A 250 -11.62 2.94 1.97
N ILE A 251 -11.14 3.41 0.80
CA ILE A 251 -11.34 4.78 0.28
C ILE A 251 -12.83 5.15 0.16
N LEU A 252 -13.70 4.18 -0.13
CA LEU A 252 -15.16 4.40 -0.28
C LEU A 252 -15.90 4.55 1.07
N GLY A 253 -15.14 4.54 2.18
CA GLY A 253 -15.46 5.26 3.40
C GLY A 253 -16.79 4.95 4.08
N LYS A 254 -16.82 3.89 4.91
CA LYS A 254 -17.62 3.83 6.16
C LYS A 254 -16.96 2.87 7.15
N GLY A 255 -15.99 3.35 7.94
CA GLY A 255 -15.39 2.60 9.04
C GLY A 255 -13.98 3.06 9.38
N LYS A 256 -13.66 3.12 10.68
CA LYS A 256 -12.27 3.06 11.15
C LYS A 256 -11.75 1.66 10.76
N GLY A 257 -10.58 1.58 10.11
CA GLY A 257 -9.97 0.29 9.79
C GLY A 257 -9.71 -0.52 11.07
N THR A 258 -9.16 -1.73 10.93
CA THR A 258 -8.75 -2.50 12.10
C THR A 258 -7.47 -1.91 12.66
N LEU A 259 -7.49 -1.46 13.92
CA LEU A 259 -6.29 -1.01 14.60
C LEU A 259 -5.36 -2.21 14.82
N LYS A 260 -4.12 -2.09 14.34
CA LYS A 260 -3.10 -3.14 14.45
C LYS A 260 -1.98 -2.77 15.41
N ARG A 261 -1.67 -1.48 15.53
CA ARG A 261 -0.54 -1.05 16.35
C ARG A 261 -0.73 0.36 16.89
N VAL A 262 -0.28 0.57 18.12
CA VAL A 262 -0.09 1.90 18.70
C VAL A 262 1.37 2.06 19.04
N VAL A 263 1.97 3.18 18.63
CA VAL A 263 3.39 3.46 18.83
C VAL A 263 3.55 4.81 19.50
N PHE A 264 4.21 4.85 20.65
CA PHE A 264 4.67 6.10 21.27
C PHE A 264 5.98 6.51 20.62
N ALA A 265 5.98 7.65 19.93
CA ALA A 265 7.06 8.06 19.05
C ALA A 265 7.54 9.49 19.32
N ASN A 266 8.80 9.75 18.99
CA ASN A 266 9.31 11.12 18.89
C ASN A 266 8.84 11.81 17.60
N SER A 267 9.14 13.10 17.46
CA SER A 267 8.83 13.91 16.27
C SER A 267 9.30 13.33 14.93
N ALA A 268 10.42 12.59 14.93
CA ALA A 268 10.96 11.89 13.76
C ALA A 268 10.21 10.59 13.42
N GLY A 269 9.22 10.19 14.24
CA GLY A 269 8.39 9.00 14.04
C GLY A 269 9.03 7.69 14.52
N PHE A 270 10.13 7.76 15.27
CA PHE A 270 10.78 6.59 15.85
C PHE A 270 10.20 6.26 17.22
N PRO A 271 9.97 4.97 17.54
CA PRO A 271 9.54 4.56 18.87
C PRO A 271 10.54 5.01 19.94
N ILE A 272 10.03 5.50 21.07
CA ILE A 272 10.82 5.91 22.24
C ILE A 272 10.22 5.34 23.52
N GLU A 273 11.01 5.29 24.60
CA GLU A 273 10.51 4.80 25.88
C GLU A 273 9.55 5.78 26.55
N HIS A 274 8.55 5.21 27.21
CA HIS A 274 7.54 5.96 27.93
C HIS A 274 8.03 6.28 29.36
N ASN A 275 8.69 7.44 29.54
CA ASN A 275 9.37 7.78 30.80
C ASN A 275 8.53 8.62 31.79
N PHE A 276 7.24 8.81 31.54
CA PHE A 276 6.37 9.61 32.40
C PHE A 276 5.54 8.75 33.37
N SER A 277 5.64 9.05 34.67
CA SER A 277 5.18 8.22 35.79
C SER A 277 3.66 8.03 35.89
N GLU A 278 2.84 8.83 35.21
CA GLU A 278 1.38 8.68 35.27
C GLU A 278 0.81 7.77 34.17
N TYR A 279 1.66 7.30 33.25
CA TYR A 279 1.27 6.42 32.14
C TYR A 279 2.04 5.08 32.22
N VAL A 280 2.21 4.58 33.44
CA VAL A 280 2.94 3.35 33.75
C VAL A 280 2.34 2.09 33.11
N ASP A 281 1.06 2.11 32.74
CA ASP A 281 0.37 1.01 32.04
C ASP A 281 0.44 1.12 30.51
N ARG A 282 1.27 2.02 29.97
CA ARG A 282 1.48 2.21 28.53
C ARG A 282 2.89 1.83 28.12
N SER A 283 2.99 1.02 27.08
CA SER A 283 4.28 0.67 26.47
C SER A 283 4.59 1.54 25.25
N SER A 284 5.85 1.47 24.83
CA SER A 284 6.38 2.15 23.66
C SER A 284 5.72 1.66 22.36
N ILE A 285 5.44 0.37 22.27
CA ILE A 285 4.71 -0.24 21.16
C ILE A 285 3.67 -1.21 21.71
N GLN A 286 2.46 -1.17 21.14
CA GLN A 286 1.39 -2.15 21.38
C GLN A 286 1.00 -2.77 20.04
N GLN A 287 1.06 -4.10 19.93
CA GLN A 287 0.52 -4.84 18.79
C GLN A 287 -0.82 -5.43 19.20
N ILE A 288 -1.84 -5.21 18.38
CA ILE A 288 -3.24 -5.50 18.72
C ILE A 288 -3.80 -6.50 17.72
N GLU A 289 -4.30 -7.60 18.25
CA GLU A 289 -5.01 -8.62 17.51
C GLU A 289 -6.38 -8.89 18.13
N SER A 290 -7.38 -9.10 17.28
CA SER A 290 -8.72 -9.50 17.71
C SER A 290 -9.05 -10.83 17.06
N ARG A 291 -9.46 -11.80 17.87
CA ARG A 291 -9.90 -13.11 17.42
C ARG A 291 -11.20 -13.52 18.08
N LYS A 292 -11.78 -14.60 17.56
CA LYS A 292 -12.85 -15.33 18.24
C LYS A 292 -12.26 -16.54 18.95
N ASP A 293 -12.64 -16.77 20.19
CA ASP A 293 -12.28 -18.01 20.88
C ASP A 293 -13.09 -19.21 20.37
N ARG A 294 -12.85 -20.41 20.93
CA ARG A 294 -13.58 -21.63 20.54
C ARG A 294 -15.10 -21.56 20.79
N ARG A 295 -15.57 -20.60 21.60
CA ARG A 295 -16.97 -20.37 21.93
C ARG A 295 -17.57 -19.21 21.11
N GLY A 296 -16.81 -18.61 20.19
CA GLY A 296 -17.25 -17.48 19.38
C GLY A 296 -17.21 -16.12 20.09
N GLN A 297 -16.67 -16.05 21.31
CA GLN A 297 -16.52 -14.81 22.07
C GLN A 297 -15.33 -14.01 21.56
N SER A 298 -15.44 -12.69 21.57
CA SER A 298 -14.35 -11.81 21.17
C SER A 298 -13.24 -11.85 22.22
N VAL A 299 -12.01 -12.06 21.77
CA VAL A 299 -10.81 -11.96 22.59
C VAL A 299 -9.86 -10.99 21.89
N ILE A 300 -9.42 -9.98 22.63
CA ILE A 300 -8.41 -9.02 22.17
C ILE A 300 -7.10 -9.40 22.83
N GLU A 301 -6.05 -9.52 22.03
CA GLU A 301 -4.70 -9.73 22.49
C GLU A 301 -3.89 -8.46 22.22
N ILE A 302 -3.25 -7.94 23.26
CA ILE A 302 -2.36 -6.78 23.16
C ILE A 302 -0.98 -7.21 23.62
N GLU A 303 -0.03 -7.26 22.69
CA GLU A 303 1.38 -7.46 22.99
C GLU A 303 2.07 -6.12 23.22
N TYR A 304 2.55 -5.90 24.43
CA TYR A 304 3.29 -4.71 24.82
C TYR A 304 4.78 -4.95 24.57
N GLN A 305 5.42 -4.05 23.84
CA GLN A 305 6.84 -4.10 23.49
C GLN A 305 7.54 -2.79 23.88
N ASN A 306 8.84 -2.85 24.11
CA ASN A 306 9.68 -1.67 24.31
C ASN A 306 9.99 -0.96 22.97
N SER A 307 10.72 0.16 23.01
CA SER A 307 11.07 0.94 21.81
C SER A 307 11.92 0.18 20.79
N LYS A 308 12.60 -0.89 21.23
CA LYS A 308 13.41 -1.80 20.40
C LYS A 308 12.62 -3.00 19.87
N GLN A 309 11.28 -3.01 20.00
CA GLN A 309 10.38 -4.11 19.60
C GLN A 309 10.62 -5.41 20.37
N LYS A 310 11.31 -5.36 21.53
CA LYS A 310 11.41 -6.52 22.40
C LYS A 310 10.08 -6.68 23.12
N PRO A 311 9.44 -7.86 23.06
CA PRO A 311 8.18 -8.08 23.72
C PRO A 311 8.38 -8.15 25.23
N LEU A 312 7.44 -7.56 25.97
CA LEU A 312 7.51 -7.40 27.43
C LEU A 312 6.45 -8.28 28.09
N ILE A 313 5.19 -8.13 27.68
CA ILE A 313 4.04 -8.83 28.25
C ILE A 313 2.90 -8.86 27.24
N VAL A 314 2.01 -9.83 27.39
CA VAL A 314 0.79 -9.93 26.60
C VAL A 314 -0.42 -9.82 27.51
N ALA A 315 -1.37 -8.96 27.15
CA ALA A 315 -2.69 -8.88 27.78
C ALA A 315 -3.73 -9.60 26.92
N TYR A 316 -4.51 -10.47 27.54
CA TYR A 316 -5.67 -11.10 26.95
C TYR A 316 -6.93 -10.49 27.56
N ILE A 317 -7.69 -9.77 26.73
CA ILE A 317 -8.93 -9.12 27.13
C ILE A 317 -10.09 -9.98 26.63
N ALA A 318 -10.88 -10.49 27.57
CA ALA A 318 -11.92 -11.48 27.29
C ALA A 318 -13.11 -11.35 28.24
N GLY A 319 -14.08 -12.25 28.04
CA GLY A 319 -15.36 -12.28 28.74
C GLY A 319 -16.47 -11.59 27.93
N ASP A 320 -17.71 -11.84 28.32
CA ASP A 320 -18.91 -11.39 27.58
C ASP A 320 -18.96 -9.88 27.32
N SER A 321 -18.32 -9.08 28.18
CA SER A 321 -18.20 -7.62 28.07
C SER A 321 -16.75 -7.13 28.04
N LEU A 322 -15.79 -8.01 27.69
CA LEU A 322 -14.35 -7.71 27.66
C LEU A 322 -13.85 -7.19 29.02
N GLN A 323 -14.40 -7.75 30.09
CA GLN A 323 -14.19 -7.30 31.46
C GLN A 323 -12.95 -7.90 32.10
N TYR A 324 -12.40 -9.00 31.59
CA TYR A 324 -11.23 -9.64 32.20
C TYR A 324 -9.97 -9.35 31.38
N VAL A 325 -8.91 -8.90 32.04
CA VAL A 325 -7.58 -8.72 31.45
C VAL A 325 -6.60 -9.63 32.14
N ASP A 326 -6.13 -10.66 31.44
CA ASP A 326 -5.11 -11.58 31.92
C ASP A 326 -3.74 -11.21 31.38
N LEU A 327 -2.75 -11.09 32.27
CA LEU A 327 -1.39 -10.68 31.93
C LEU A 327 -0.44 -11.89 31.93
N LYS A 328 0.24 -12.17 30.81
CA LYS A 328 1.13 -13.33 30.66
C LYS A 328 2.52 -12.97 30.14
N SER A 329 3.52 -13.70 30.63
CA SER A 329 4.91 -13.60 30.16
C SER A 329 5.07 -14.33 28.84
N LEU A 330 5.81 -13.76 27.90
CA LEU A 330 6.17 -14.43 26.66
C LEU A 330 7.09 -15.64 26.89
N ASP A 331 8.00 -15.56 27.87
CA ASP A 331 9.04 -16.60 28.06
C ASP A 331 8.53 -17.86 28.78
N LYS A 332 7.44 -17.76 29.55
CA LYS A 332 7.02 -18.83 30.47
C LYS A 332 5.58 -19.31 30.32
N GLY A 333 4.74 -18.65 29.52
CA GLY A 333 3.32 -19.01 29.33
C GLY A 333 2.44 -18.97 30.60
N MET A 334 3.01 -18.69 31.77
CA MET A 334 2.33 -18.51 33.05
C MET A 334 1.88 -17.06 33.21
N GLY A 335 0.77 -16.84 33.95
CA GLY A 335 0.36 -15.49 34.35
C GLY A 335 1.49 -14.80 35.12
N ILE A 336 1.76 -13.52 34.86
CA ILE A 336 2.80 -12.76 35.60
C ILE A 336 2.17 -12.06 36.79
N GLY A 337 2.82 -12.17 37.95
CA GLY A 337 2.52 -11.34 39.10
C GLY A 337 3.11 -9.99 38.84
N LEU A 338 2.27 -8.96 38.77
CA LEU A 338 2.71 -7.59 38.57
C LEU A 338 3.70 -7.18 39.66
N THR A 339 4.42 -6.08 39.44
CA THR A 339 5.27 -5.54 40.49
C THR A 339 4.43 -5.17 41.71
N SER A 340 5.00 -5.36 42.89
CA SER A 340 4.46 -4.88 44.17
C SER A 340 4.16 -3.37 44.16
N SER A 341 4.78 -2.61 43.25
CA SER A 341 4.83 -1.15 43.25
C SER A 341 3.95 -0.49 42.16
N PHE A 342 2.87 -1.14 41.70
CA PHE A 342 2.06 -0.65 40.57
C PHE A 342 1.41 0.74 40.80
N THR A 343 1.28 1.18 42.06
CA THR A 343 0.80 2.51 42.48
C THR A 343 1.92 3.48 42.90
N SER A 344 3.20 3.11 42.75
CA SER A 344 4.35 3.95 43.08
C SER A 344 4.71 4.95 41.98
N ILE A 345 5.50 5.97 42.33
CA ILE A 345 5.96 7.00 41.38
C ILE A 345 7.15 6.50 40.55
N THR A 346 7.71 5.33 40.86
CA THR A 346 8.91 4.83 40.19
C THR A 346 8.59 4.41 38.75
N SER A 347 9.27 5.07 37.80
CA SER A 347 8.78 5.43 36.47
C SER A 347 8.63 4.33 35.43
N ASN A 348 8.97 3.07 35.69
CA ASN A 348 9.02 2.07 34.63
C ASN A 348 8.27 0.81 35.06
N ALA A 349 6.93 0.79 35.14
CA ALA A 349 6.23 -0.44 35.52
C ALA A 349 6.53 -1.63 34.59
N PHE A 350 6.90 -1.38 33.33
CA PHE A 350 7.34 -2.40 32.38
C PHE A 350 8.81 -2.85 32.55
N GLU A 351 9.75 -1.96 32.90
CA GLU A 351 11.14 -2.37 33.18
C GLU A 351 11.34 -2.83 34.62
N SER A 352 10.52 -2.35 35.56
CA SER A 352 10.53 -2.72 36.97
C SER A 352 9.80 -4.04 37.25
N MET A 353 9.17 -4.68 36.23
CA MET A 353 8.62 -6.05 36.30
C MET A 353 9.65 -7.10 36.75
N PHE A 354 10.94 -6.73 36.74
CA PHE A 354 12.05 -7.54 37.24
C PHE A 354 12.49 -7.19 38.69
N SER A 355 11.74 -6.36 39.42
CA SER A 355 11.97 -6.14 40.85
C SER A 355 11.66 -7.39 41.68
N ASN A 356 12.35 -7.56 42.81
CA ASN A 356 12.36 -8.79 43.59
C ASN A 356 11.05 -9.10 44.37
N SER A 357 10.08 -8.18 44.44
CA SER A 357 8.80 -8.41 45.12
C SER A 357 7.64 -8.44 44.12
N LYS A 358 7.15 -9.66 43.84
CA LYS A 358 5.99 -9.89 42.96
C LYS A 358 4.70 -9.74 43.75
N SER A 359 3.76 -8.96 43.23
CA SER A 359 2.39 -8.88 43.72
C SER A 359 1.62 -10.15 43.38
N GLU A 360 0.55 -10.41 44.14
CA GLU A 360 -0.44 -11.44 43.86
C GLU A 360 -1.41 -11.06 42.71
N ILE A 361 -1.34 -9.82 42.22
CA ILE A 361 -2.18 -9.35 41.11
C ILE A 361 -1.73 -10.02 39.82
N ARG A 362 -2.66 -10.75 39.19
CA ARG A 362 -2.45 -11.50 37.94
C ARG A 362 -3.50 -11.18 36.87
N ARG A 363 -4.63 -10.63 37.27
CA ARG A 363 -5.79 -10.30 36.42
C ARG A 363 -6.38 -8.95 36.83
N TYR A 364 -6.90 -8.22 35.85
CA TYR A 364 -7.81 -7.10 36.10
C TYR A 364 -9.25 -7.47 35.77
N ARG A 365 -10.19 -6.97 36.57
CA ARG A 365 -11.61 -6.91 36.23
C ARG A 365 -11.99 -5.45 35.97
N LEU A 366 -12.38 -5.16 34.74
CA LEU A 366 -12.74 -3.83 34.25
C LEU A 366 -14.25 -3.64 34.26
N ILE A 367 -14.71 -2.50 34.77
CA ILE A 367 -16.09 -2.05 34.68
C ILE A 367 -16.11 -0.83 33.79
N ARG A 368 -17.04 -0.81 32.84
CA ARG A 368 -17.17 0.23 31.84
C ARG A 368 -18.51 0.95 31.94
N ASP A 369 -18.54 2.18 31.47
CA ASP A 369 -19.80 2.90 31.21
C ASP A 369 -20.47 2.40 29.93
N ARG A 370 -21.60 3.02 29.55
CA ARG A 370 -22.37 2.66 28.35
C ARG A 370 -21.63 3.00 27.06
N GLN A 371 -20.70 3.95 27.10
CA GLN A 371 -19.89 4.38 25.98
C GLN A 371 -18.70 3.44 25.76
N GLY A 372 -18.33 2.66 26.78
CA GLY A 372 -17.25 1.67 26.74
C GLY A 372 -15.97 2.11 27.44
N PHE A 373 -15.97 3.26 28.12
CA PHE A 373 -14.81 3.75 28.86
C PHE A 373 -14.70 3.07 30.22
N ILE A 374 -13.47 2.82 30.67
CA ILE A 374 -13.21 2.18 31.96
C ILE A 374 -13.50 3.17 33.10
N ILE A 375 -14.50 2.86 33.91
CA ILE A 375 -14.85 3.62 35.12
C ILE A 375 -14.36 2.93 36.40
N ARG A 376 -13.99 1.64 36.33
CA ARG A 376 -13.35 0.93 37.44
C ARG A 376 -12.41 -0.16 36.97
N LYS A 377 -11.29 -0.33 37.67
CA LYS A 377 -10.31 -1.41 37.49
C LYS A 377 -10.09 -2.09 38.83
N LEU A 378 -10.48 -3.35 38.95
CA LEU A 378 -10.29 -4.15 40.17
C LEU A 378 -9.16 -5.15 39.96
N PHE A 379 -8.34 -5.34 40.98
CA PHE A 379 -7.20 -6.24 40.97
C PHE A 379 -7.58 -7.62 41.50
N LYS A 380 -7.16 -8.67 40.78
CA LYS A 380 -7.57 -10.05 41.04
C LYS A 380 -6.38 -11.01 40.98
N LYS A 381 -6.49 -12.10 41.75
CA LYS A 381 -5.60 -13.28 41.61
C LYS A 381 -6.00 -14.08 40.37
N TYR A 382 -5.07 -14.88 39.83
CA TYR A 382 -5.38 -15.82 38.75
C TYR A 382 -5.58 -17.21 39.35
N ASN A 383 -6.83 -17.64 39.50
CA ASN A 383 -7.19 -18.95 40.06
C ASN A 383 -8.41 -19.56 39.35
N GLY A 384 -8.44 -19.52 38.01
CA GLY A 384 -9.56 -20.06 37.23
C GLY A 384 -10.77 -19.13 37.20
N ASN A 385 -11.92 -19.61 37.72
CA ASN A 385 -13.21 -18.91 37.70
C ASN A 385 -13.41 -17.96 38.91
N ASP A 386 -12.57 -18.05 39.94
CA ASP A 386 -12.82 -17.30 41.17
C ASP A 386 -12.31 -15.85 41.08
N ASP A 387 -13.21 -14.91 41.35
CA ASP A 387 -12.98 -13.46 41.30
C ASP A 387 -12.31 -12.95 42.60
N ILE A 388 -11.27 -13.65 43.06
CA ILE A 388 -10.57 -13.37 44.34
C ILE A 388 -9.83 -12.03 44.24
N ALA A 389 -10.12 -11.14 45.18
CA ALA A 389 -9.45 -9.84 45.28
C ALA A 389 -7.94 -9.99 45.55
N ALA A 390 -7.15 -9.14 44.92
CA ALA A 390 -5.71 -8.99 45.16
C ALA A 390 -5.40 -7.51 45.40
N CYS A 391 -4.30 -7.22 46.10
CA CYS A 391 -3.81 -5.87 46.27
C CYS A 391 -2.32 -5.75 45.90
N ASP A 392 -1.90 -4.53 45.66
CA ASP A 392 -0.48 -4.20 45.54
C ASP A 392 0.17 -4.08 46.93
N ALA A 393 1.47 -3.79 47.00
CA ALA A 393 2.17 -3.68 48.29
C ALA A 393 1.79 -2.44 49.09
N LYS A 394 0.92 -1.56 48.56
CA LYS A 394 0.37 -0.41 49.28
C LYS A 394 -1.03 -0.65 49.80
N GLY A 395 -1.55 -1.88 49.66
CA GLY A 395 -2.90 -2.25 50.09
C GLY A 395 -4.00 -1.76 49.15
N ILE A 396 -3.66 -1.39 47.90
CA ILE A 396 -4.65 -0.95 46.92
C ILE A 396 -5.16 -2.15 46.11
N TYR A 397 -6.47 -2.33 46.12
CA TYR A 397 -7.22 -3.41 45.45
C TYR A 397 -7.78 -3.00 44.08
N GLY A 398 -7.63 -1.73 43.70
CA GLY A 398 -8.08 -1.24 42.42
C GLY A 398 -8.24 0.27 42.37
N PHE A 399 -8.84 0.73 41.29
CA PHE A 399 -9.07 2.14 40.98
C PHE A 399 -10.49 2.38 40.53
N ASP A 400 -11.06 3.49 40.99
CA ASP A 400 -12.31 4.06 40.50
C ASP A 400 -12.01 5.38 39.78
N TYR A 401 -12.60 5.57 38.60
CA TYR A 401 -12.27 6.67 37.70
C TYR A 401 -13.44 7.63 37.54
N VAL A 402 -13.18 8.93 37.71
CA VAL A 402 -14.04 10.00 37.21
C VAL A 402 -13.42 10.52 35.93
N LEU A 403 -14.15 10.44 34.83
CA LEU A 403 -13.66 10.76 33.50
C LEU A 403 -14.05 12.17 33.06
N ASP A 404 -13.28 12.75 32.14
CA ASP A 404 -13.73 13.92 31.35
C ASP A 404 -14.64 13.49 30.18
N SER A 405 -15.10 14.46 29.39
CA SER A 405 -16.05 14.24 28.28
C SER A 405 -15.49 13.38 27.14
N ILE A 406 -14.18 13.18 27.08
CA ILE A 406 -13.50 12.36 26.05
C ILE A 406 -12.92 11.06 26.64
N GLY A 407 -13.27 10.74 27.90
CA GLY A 407 -12.94 9.46 28.53
C GLY A 407 -11.60 9.42 29.27
N ARG A 408 -10.91 10.56 29.46
CA ARG A 408 -9.64 10.60 30.20
C ARG A 408 -9.88 10.76 31.71
N PRO A 409 -9.07 10.15 32.60
CA PRO A 409 -9.25 10.30 34.04
C PRO A 409 -9.00 11.72 34.56
N ARG A 410 -10.00 12.36 35.18
CA ARG A 410 -9.82 13.58 35.99
C ARG A 410 -9.56 13.28 37.46
N LEU A 411 -10.05 12.14 37.94
CA LEU A 411 -9.83 11.67 39.30
C LEU A 411 -9.68 10.15 39.28
N VAL A 412 -8.67 9.66 39.97
CA VAL A 412 -8.45 8.24 40.24
C VAL A 412 -8.53 8.06 41.74
N ARG A 413 -9.57 7.39 42.23
CA ARG A 413 -9.71 7.03 43.64
C ARG A 413 -9.16 5.64 43.87
N PHE A 414 -8.41 5.46 44.95
CA PHE A 414 -7.90 4.17 45.35
C PHE A 414 -9.01 3.38 46.04
N ILE A 415 -9.06 2.09 45.74
CA ILE A 415 -9.98 1.13 46.37
C ILE A 415 -9.13 0.31 47.35
N GLY A 416 -9.45 0.39 48.64
CA GLY A 416 -8.83 -0.43 49.68
C GLY A 416 -9.69 -1.64 50.02
N PHE A 417 -9.30 -2.36 51.07
CA PHE A 417 -10.05 -3.52 51.56
C PHE A 417 -11.47 -3.15 52.02
N GLU A 418 -11.64 -1.97 52.62
CA GLU A 418 -12.91 -1.50 53.20
C GLU A 418 -13.80 -0.71 52.21
N GLY A 419 -13.36 -0.51 50.96
CA GLY A 419 -14.13 0.20 49.93
C GLY A 419 -13.38 1.37 49.28
N PHE A 420 -14.14 2.35 48.78
CA PHE A 420 -13.59 3.51 48.06
C PHE A 420 -12.91 4.51 48.98
N ASN A 421 -11.95 5.26 48.43
CA ASN A 421 -11.30 6.40 49.09
C ASN A 421 -10.46 6.00 50.32
N PHE A 422 -10.01 4.75 50.34
CA PHE A 422 -9.11 4.25 51.39
C PHE A 422 -7.69 4.77 51.14
N PRO A 423 -7.07 5.45 52.11
CA PRO A 423 -5.71 5.92 51.95
C PRO A 423 -4.75 4.73 51.92
N ASN A 424 -3.74 4.79 51.06
CA ASN A 424 -2.61 3.88 51.17
C ASN A 424 -1.79 4.17 52.44
N ASN A 425 -0.72 3.40 52.65
CA ASN A 425 0.22 3.57 53.77
C ASN A 425 0.91 4.95 53.85
N MET A 426 0.70 5.85 52.88
CA MET A 426 1.18 7.23 52.88
C MET A 426 0.08 8.28 53.11
N GLY A 427 -1.16 7.86 53.34
CA GLY A 427 -2.29 8.79 53.49
C GLY A 427 -2.92 9.21 52.15
N ILE A 428 -2.47 8.67 51.01
CA ILE A 428 -2.98 9.05 49.68
C ILE A 428 -4.21 8.20 49.38
N ALA A 429 -5.36 8.83 49.17
CA ALA A 429 -6.61 8.16 48.81
C ALA A 429 -7.01 8.37 47.34
N SER A 430 -6.54 9.44 46.71
CA SER A 430 -6.83 9.70 45.30
C SER A 430 -5.75 10.53 44.60
N LYS A 431 -5.77 10.48 43.26
CA LYS A 431 -4.99 11.35 42.37
C LYS A 431 -5.94 12.15 41.49
N LYS A 432 -5.71 13.45 41.38
CA LYS A 432 -6.48 14.35 40.51
C LYS A 432 -5.61 14.84 39.35
N TYR A 433 -6.21 14.89 38.17
CA TYR A 433 -5.56 15.34 36.93
C TYR A 433 -6.32 16.50 36.29
N ASN A 434 -5.55 17.47 35.79
CA ASN A 434 -6.02 18.42 34.80
C ASN A 434 -5.23 18.21 33.51
N TYR A 435 -5.84 18.59 32.39
CA TYR A 435 -5.23 18.50 31.07
C TYR A 435 -5.14 19.90 30.46
N ASP A 436 -4.08 20.15 29.68
CA ASP A 436 -4.00 21.33 28.82
C ASP A 436 -4.79 21.12 27.51
N GLU A 437 -4.88 22.17 26.70
CA GLU A 437 -5.54 22.15 25.40
C GLU A 437 -4.82 21.25 24.37
N TYR A 438 -3.53 20.96 24.60
CA TYR A 438 -2.69 20.11 23.75
C TYR A 438 -2.73 18.62 24.16
N GLY A 439 -3.61 18.25 25.09
CA GLY A 439 -3.82 16.88 25.53
C GLY A 439 -2.85 16.38 26.60
N ASN A 440 -1.89 17.18 27.07
CA ASN A 440 -0.98 16.76 28.14
C ASN A 440 -1.63 16.92 29.51
N ILE A 441 -1.23 16.08 30.49
CA ILE A 441 -1.58 16.31 31.90
C ILE A 441 -0.88 17.58 32.40
N SER A 442 -1.61 18.66 32.67
CA SER A 442 -1.08 19.92 33.17
C SER A 442 -0.93 19.95 34.69
N VAL A 443 -1.71 19.15 35.42
CA VAL A 443 -1.65 19.05 36.88
C VAL A 443 -1.80 17.60 37.33
N ILE A 444 -1.00 17.20 38.31
CA ILE A 444 -1.19 15.98 39.12
C ILE A 444 -1.25 16.41 40.57
N ALA A 445 -2.31 16.05 41.30
CA ALA A 445 -2.40 16.29 42.74
C ALA A 445 -2.69 14.99 43.48
N TYR A 446 -1.92 14.72 44.53
CA TYR A 446 -2.10 13.60 45.46
C TYR A 446 -2.94 14.09 46.63
N LEU A 447 -4.04 13.39 46.91
CA LEU A 447 -5.05 13.84 47.87
C LEU A 447 -5.31 12.79 48.95
N ASP A 448 -5.53 13.28 50.17
CA ASP A 448 -6.02 12.48 51.30
C ASP A 448 -7.52 12.13 51.14
N PRO A 449 -8.12 11.33 52.04
CA PRO A 449 -9.55 11.01 51.97
C PRO A 449 -10.48 12.23 52.05
N ALA A 450 -10.05 13.31 52.69
CA ALA A 450 -10.79 14.57 52.80
C ALA A 450 -10.63 15.47 51.55
N GLY A 451 -9.78 15.08 50.60
CA GLY A 451 -9.51 15.83 49.38
C GLY A 451 -8.42 16.90 49.51
N ASN A 452 -7.67 16.91 50.61
CA ASN A 452 -6.56 17.85 50.81
C ASN A 452 -5.26 17.31 50.19
N PRO A 453 -4.36 18.18 49.70
CA PRO A 453 -3.05 17.77 49.21
C PRO A 453 -2.25 17.02 50.28
N VAL A 454 -1.68 15.87 49.90
CA VAL A 454 -0.83 15.05 50.78
C VAL A 454 0.46 14.67 50.06
N LEU A 455 1.56 14.54 50.81
CA LEU A 455 2.86 14.18 50.24
C LEU A 455 2.87 12.74 49.73
N ASN A 456 3.50 12.57 48.58
CA ASN A 456 3.77 11.26 48.00
C ASN A 456 5.17 10.72 48.38
N GLU A 457 5.58 9.57 47.84
CA GLU A 457 6.87 8.91 48.16
C GLU A 457 8.10 9.79 47.86
N GLN A 458 7.96 10.72 46.92
CA GLN A 458 9.01 11.67 46.55
C GLN A 458 8.91 12.99 47.32
N ARG A 459 8.03 13.06 48.34
CA ARG A 459 7.84 14.20 49.24
C ARG A 459 7.29 15.46 48.58
N TRP A 460 6.44 15.33 47.58
CA TRP A 460 5.66 16.43 47.00
C TRP A 460 4.18 16.07 46.92
N ALA A 461 3.29 17.06 46.89
CA ALA A 461 1.83 16.86 46.87
C ALA A 461 1.20 17.17 45.52
N THR A 462 1.72 18.17 44.79
CA THR A 462 1.18 18.56 43.47
C THR A 462 2.32 18.80 42.49
N TYR A 463 2.14 18.39 41.24
CA TYR A 463 3.06 18.69 40.14
C TYR A 463 2.30 19.41 39.03
N THR A 464 2.79 20.57 38.63
CA THR A 464 2.19 21.38 37.56
C THR A 464 3.13 21.47 36.37
N ARG A 465 2.57 21.54 35.16
CA ARG A 465 3.32 21.65 33.91
C ARG A 465 2.77 22.77 33.04
N LYS A 466 3.67 23.43 32.33
CA LYS A 466 3.37 24.34 31.23
C LYS A 466 4.06 23.87 29.95
N CYS A 467 3.41 24.11 28.84
CA CYS A 467 3.87 23.75 27.52
C CYS A 467 3.98 24.96 26.59
N ASP A 468 4.73 24.80 25.52
CA ASP A 468 4.77 25.74 24.40
C ASP A 468 3.57 25.53 23.44
N GLU A 469 3.51 26.32 22.36
CA GLU A 469 2.45 26.24 21.34
C GLU A 469 2.41 24.92 20.55
N ASN A 470 3.50 24.14 20.57
CA ASN A 470 3.57 22.81 19.98
C ASN A 470 3.18 21.71 20.99
N GLY A 471 2.90 22.11 22.24
CA GLY A 471 2.57 21.27 23.37
C GLY A 471 3.76 20.50 23.95
N ASN A 472 4.99 20.98 23.76
CA ASN A 472 6.19 20.49 24.43
C ASN A 472 6.26 21.03 25.86
N ILE A 473 6.61 20.21 26.84
CA ILE A 473 6.64 20.62 28.25
C ILE A 473 7.89 21.48 28.53
N VAL A 474 7.72 22.80 28.62
CA VAL A 474 8.80 23.76 28.87
C VAL A 474 9.06 24.03 30.35
N LYS A 475 8.08 23.79 31.23
CA LYS A 475 8.24 24.01 32.67
C LYS A 475 7.46 23.01 33.49
N GLY A 476 8.09 22.46 34.53
CA GLY A 476 7.48 21.63 35.57
C GLY A 476 7.74 22.22 36.95
N VAL A 477 6.78 22.16 37.87
CA VAL A 477 6.91 22.68 39.23
C VAL A 477 6.34 21.70 40.24
N TYR A 478 7.14 21.29 41.22
CA TYR A 478 6.73 20.45 42.34
C TYR A 478 6.31 21.33 43.52
N LEU A 479 5.14 21.03 44.08
CA LEU A 479 4.50 21.80 45.15
C LEU A 479 4.26 20.93 46.39
N GLY A 480 4.39 21.55 47.56
CA GLY A 480 4.11 20.94 48.86
C GLY A 480 2.62 20.94 49.20
N ILE A 481 2.30 20.54 50.43
CA ILE A 481 0.92 20.56 50.96
C ILE A 481 0.36 22.00 51.04
N ASP A 482 1.25 22.98 51.19
CA ASP A 482 0.94 24.42 51.24
C ASP A 482 0.80 25.06 49.84
N GLN A 483 0.87 24.25 48.78
CA GLN A 483 0.83 24.68 47.37
C GLN A 483 1.96 25.63 46.97
N LYS A 484 3.06 25.68 47.75
CA LYS A 484 4.29 26.40 47.38
C LYS A 484 5.33 25.44 46.83
N VAL A 485 6.33 26.00 46.13
CA VAL A 485 7.43 25.21 45.56
C VAL A 485 8.10 24.40 46.65
N CYS A 486 8.10 23.08 46.48
CA CYS A 486 8.70 22.15 47.41
C CYS A 486 10.00 21.60 46.80
N PRO A 487 11.17 21.90 47.40
CA PRO A 487 12.42 21.28 47.00
C PRO A 487 12.31 19.77 47.20
N LEU A 488 12.59 19.01 46.14
CA LEU A 488 12.76 17.58 46.24
C LEU A 488 14.03 17.26 47.04
N SER A 489 14.26 15.99 47.37
CA SER A 489 15.42 15.55 48.18
C SER A 489 16.80 15.93 47.63
N ASN A 490 16.89 16.44 46.42
CA ASN A 490 18.10 16.90 45.73
C ASN A 490 18.28 18.44 45.73
N GLY A 491 17.29 19.21 46.22
CA GLY A 491 17.31 20.67 46.30
C GLY A 491 16.54 21.39 45.18
N GLY A 492 16.23 20.72 44.07
CA GLY A 492 15.44 21.28 42.97
C GLY A 492 13.93 21.14 43.18
N GLY A 493 13.16 22.19 42.85
CA GLY A 493 11.68 22.20 42.89
C GLY A 493 11.03 22.57 41.55
N ILE A 494 11.82 23.01 40.58
CA ILE A 494 11.37 23.47 39.26
C ILE A 494 12.25 22.83 38.18
N ILE A 495 11.63 22.40 37.08
CA ILE A 495 12.31 21.89 35.88
C ILE A 495 11.98 22.83 34.73
N GLY A 496 12.99 23.27 33.98
CA GLY A 496 12.85 24.02 32.73
C GLY A 496 13.42 23.22 31.55
N LYS A 497 12.74 23.23 30.41
CA LYS A 497 13.19 22.58 29.18
C LYS A 497 13.10 23.52 27.99
N GLU A 498 14.04 23.37 27.08
CA GLU A 498 14.09 24.07 25.80
C GLU A 498 14.14 23.03 24.68
N TYR A 499 13.51 23.36 23.55
CA TYR A 499 13.34 22.46 22.43
C TYR A 499 13.86 23.08 21.13
N ASP A 500 14.39 22.24 20.24
CA ASP A 500 14.67 22.64 18.86
C ASP A 500 13.39 22.65 17.99
N GLU A 501 13.50 23.06 16.72
CA GLU A 501 12.38 23.08 15.77
C GLU A 501 11.78 21.70 15.47
N HIS A 502 12.50 20.64 15.82
CA HIS A 502 12.06 19.25 15.70
C HIS A 502 11.51 18.70 17.02
N GLY A 503 11.29 19.53 18.05
CA GLY A 503 10.75 19.09 19.34
C GLY A 503 11.72 18.21 20.13
N ASN A 504 13.02 18.20 19.84
CA ASN A 504 14.01 17.52 20.70
C ASN A 504 14.40 18.45 21.86
N SER A 505 14.44 17.91 23.08
CA SER A 505 14.79 18.68 24.29
C SER A 505 16.29 18.97 24.34
N ILE A 506 16.70 20.13 23.84
CA ILE A 506 18.12 20.52 23.75
C ILE A 506 18.72 20.94 25.10
N THR A 507 17.88 21.45 26.01
CA THR A 507 18.31 21.84 27.36
C THR A 507 17.29 21.32 28.39
N GLU A 508 17.78 20.81 29.51
CA GLU A 508 16.99 20.56 30.72
C GLU A 508 17.72 21.13 31.92
N SER A 509 17.07 22.03 32.66
CA SER A 509 17.64 22.72 33.82
C SER A 509 16.76 22.54 35.05
N ILE A 510 17.39 22.42 36.22
CA ILE A 510 16.72 22.24 37.51
C ILE A 510 16.97 23.49 38.34
N PHE A 511 15.91 24.03 38.91
CA PHE A 511 15.95 25.25 39.70
C PHE A 511 15.35 25.04 41.09
N ASP A 512 15.84 25.80 42.06
CA ASP A 512 15.25 25.89 43.40
C ASP A 512 13.98 26.77 43.39
N LYS A 513 13.45 27.03 44.59
CA LYS A 513 12.26 27.87 44.80
C LYS A 513 12.49 29.36 44.44
N ASP A 514 13.74 29.81 44.44
CA ASP A 514 14.13 31.20 44.18
C ASP A 514 14.56 31.40 42.71
N GLY A 515 14.50 30.34 41.91
CA GLY A 515 14.82 30.35 40.47
C GLY A 515 16.30 30.21 40.16
N GLN A 516 17.14 29.86 41.14
CA GLN A 516 18.56 29.60 40.94
C GLN A 516 18.81 28.14 40.56
N LEU A 517 19.89 27.86 39.83
CA LEU A 517 20.24 26.48 39.45
C LEU A 517 20.46 25.63 40.71
N ALA A 518 19.81 24.47 40.74
CA ALA A 518 19.85 23.54 41.85
C ALA A 518 20.23 22.13 41.38
N TRP A 519 20.81 21.34 42.28
CA TRP A 519 21.21 19.98 41.95
C TRP A 519 20.00 19.08 41.69
N GLY A 520 20.06 18.34 40.59
CA GLY A 520 19.15 17.25 40.29
C GLY A 520 19.50 15.94 40.99
N ARG A 521 18.65 14.93 40.78
CA ARG A 521 18.78 13.60 41.42
C ARG A 521 20.07 12.90 41.00
N GLU A 522 20.58 13.24 39.83
CA GLU A 522 21.79 12.67 39.23
C GLU A 522 23.05 13.49 39.51
N GLY A 523 22.95 14.52 40.37
CA GLY A 523 24.05 15.45 40.61
C GLY A 523 24.38 16.29 39.37
N VAL A 524 23.34 16.70 38.62
CA VAL A 524 23.42 17.58 37.45
C VAL A 524 22.38 18.68 37.64
N ALA A 525 22.76 19.94 37.46
CA ALA A 525 21.84 21.08 37.53
C ALA A 525 21.29 21.46 36.15
N ARG A 526 22.11 21.31 35.10
CA ARG A 526 21.70 21.53 33.71
C ARG A 526 22.32 20.48 32.79
N CYS A 527 21.52 19.93 31.88
CA CYS A 527 21.94 19.02 30.84
C CYS A 527 21.67 19.66 29.47
N VAL A 528 22.64 19.60 28.57
CA VAL A 528 22.49 20.00 27.16
C VAL A 528 22.71 18.78 26.29
N ALA A 529 21.80 18.52 25.37
CA ALA A 529 21.83 17.34 24.50
C ALA A 529 21.85 17.73 23.02
N LYS A 530 22.60 16.96 22.21
CA LYS A 530 22.54 17.01 20.74
C LYS A 530 21.91 15.73 20.20
N TYR A 531 21.20 15.88 19.10
CA TYR A 531 20.41 14.81 18.50
C TYR A 531 20.84 14.53 17.06
N ASN A 532 20.72 13.27 16.63
CA ASN A 532 20.81 12.91 15.22
C ASN A 532 19.45 13.07 14.51
N LYS A 533 19.41 12.80 13.20
CA LYS A 533 18.18 12.87 12.37
C LYS A 533 17.04 11.95 12.82
N GLN A 534 17.32 10.95 13.66
CA GLN A 534 16.30 10.05 14.22
C GLN A 534 15.76 10.54 15.57
N GLY A 535 16.20 11.72 16.05
CA GLY A 535 15.87 12.23 17.38
C GLY A 535 16.51 11.40 18.50
N ARG A 536 17.64 10.73 18.24
CA ARG A 536 18.43 10.03 19.26
C ARG A 536 19.58 10.92 19.73
N ILE A 537 19.81 10.92 21.03
CA ILE A 537 20.91 11.66 21.67
C ILE A 537 22.25 11.09 21.17
N ILE A 538 23.12 11.98 20.69
CA ILE A 538 24.50 11.65 20.27
C ILE A 538 25.57 12.27 21.18
N GLU A 539 25.22 13.34 21.91
CA GLU A 539 26.12 14.03 22.82
C GLU A 539 25.31 14.60 23.99
N THR A 540 25.87 14.55 25.19
CA THR A 540 25.32 15.17 26.40
C THR A 540 26.41 15.89 27.16
N ALA A 541 26.18 17.15 27.52
CA ALA A 541 27.03 17.93 28.40
C ALA A 541 26.26 18.27 29.68
N ASN A 542 26.81 17.87 30.83
CA ASN A 542 26.20 18.08 32.14
C ASN A 542 26.93 19.20 32.89
N TYR A 543 26.17 20.06 33.55
CA TYR A 543 26.67 21.23 34.25
C TYR A 543 26.17 21.26 35.69
N GLY A 544 27.05 21.70 36.59
CA GLY A 544 26.74 21.94 37.99
C GLY A 544 26.01 23.25 38.24
N THR A 545 25.73 23.53 39.51
CA THR A 545 25.08 24.79 39.94
C THR A 545 25.97 26.02 39.73
N ASP A 546 27.28 25.82 39.63
CA ASP A 546 28.28 26.84 39.30
C ASP A 546 28.41 27.10 37.78
N GLY A 547 27.67 26.36 36.95
CA GLY A 547 27.72 26.46 35.50
C GLY A 547 28.90 25.73 34.85
N ASN A 548 29.76 25.06 35.62
CA ASN A 548 30.89 24.29 35.11
C ASN A 548 30.48 22.86 34.74
N LEU A 549 31.23 22.22 33.85
CA LEU A 549 30.99 20.82 33.49
C LEU A 549 31.14 19.90 34.71
N CYS A 550 30.20 19.00 34.90
CA CYS A 550 30.21 18.05 36.01
C CYS A 550 29.95 16.61 35.54
N PHE A 551 30.42 15.63 36.32
CA PHE A 551 30.09 14.23 36.09
C PHE A 551 28.70 13.91 36.62
N ASN A 552 27.98 13.06 35.89
CA ASN A 552 26.72 12.48 36.36
C ASN A 552 27.03 11.36 37.35
N LYS A 553 26.47 11.44 38.57
CA LYS A 553 26.76 10.49 39.65
C LYS A 553 26.19 9.07 39.44
N LEU A 554 25.38 8.83 38.41
CA LEU A 554 24.67 7.54 38.18
C LEU A 554 25.12 6.76 36.93
N LYS A 555 26.10 7.23 36.14
CA LYS A 555 26.73 6.38 35.10
C LYS A 555 27.90 5.61 35.71
N ASN A 556 27.68 4.34 36.02
CA ASN A 556 28.79 3.37 36.01
C ASN A 556 29.47 3.42 34.62
N PRO A 557 30.81 3.28 34.55
CA PRO A 557 31.49 3.17 33.27
C PRO A 557 30.99 1.91 32.52
N VAL A 558 30.94 2.06 31.20
CA VAL A 558 30.44 1.16 30.16
C VAL A 558 30.68 -0.32 30.42
#